data_AF-H3SEZ2-F1
#
_entry.id   AF-H3SEZ2-F1
#
_cell.length_a   1.000
_cell.length_b   1.000
_cell.length_c   1.000
_cell.angle_alpha   90.00
_cell.angle_beta   90.00
_cell.angle_gamma   90.00
#
_symmetry.space_group_name_H-M   'P 1'
#
loop_
_entity.id
_entity.type
_entity.pdbx_description
1 polymer ?
#
loop_
_entity_poly.entity_id
_entity_poly.type
_entity_poly.pdbx_seq_one_letter_code
_entity_poly.pdbx_strand_id
1 'polypeptide(L)' 'MNNEEIKKWIKANLVMQDEARTITGQSVSGFNQSVATGQIVAFVEFGEARKTRLYLRSDIEEYAKKKRIR' A
#
# COMPACT_ATOMS: atom_id res chain seq x y z
N MET A 1 5.32 8.79 21.36
CA MET A 1 4.74 9.61 20.28
C MET A 1 3.46 10.23 20.78
N ASN A 2 3.28 11.53 20.59
CA ASN A 2 2.00 12.20 20.77
C ASN A 2 1.10 12.00 19.53
N ASN A 3 -0.17 12.37 19.63
CA ASN A 3 -1.14 12.19 18.55
C ASN A 3 -0.75 12.91 17.24
N GLU A 4 -0.07 14.05 17.32
CA GLU A 4 0.38 14.79 16.14
C GLU A 4 1.56 14.10 15.45
N GLU A 5 2.48 13.53 16.22
CA GLU A 5 3.57 12.70 15.68
C GLU A 5 3.03 11.45 14.99
N ILE A 6 2.00 10.81 15.56
CA ILE A 6 1.32 9.67 14.93
C ILE A 6 0.65 10.09 13.61
N LYS A 7 -0.13 11.17 13.61
CA LYS A 7 -0.77 11.69 12.39
C LYS A 7 0.25 12.02 11.31
N LYS A 8 1.35 12.69 11.69
CA LYS A 8 2.42 13.04 10.76
C LYS A 8 3.08 11.80 10.18
N TRP A 9 3.38 10.81 11.03
CA TRP A 9 3.97 9.55 10.61
C TRP A 9 3.04 8.79 9.65
N ILE A 10 1.75 8.67 9.97
CA ILE A 10 0.76 8.01 9.11
C ILE A 10 0.71 8.69 7.74
N LYS A 11 0.58 10.02 7.69
CA LYS A 11 0.50 10.76 6.43
C LYS A 11 1.78 10.67 5.58
N ALA A 12 2.94 10.55 6.23
CA ALA A 12 4.22 10.46 5.54
C ALA A 12 4.49 9.04 5.00
N ASN A 13 4.08 8.00 5.74
CA ASN A 13 4.51 6.63 5.49
C ASN A 13 3.43 5.73 4.90
N LEU A 14 2.15 6.04 5.11
CA LEU A 14 1.06 5.21 4.63
C LEU A 14 0.42 5.80 3.37
N VAL A 15 0.09 4.91 2.45
CA VAL A 15 -0.59 5.24 1.19
C VAL A 15 -1.84 4.40 1.01
N MET A 16 -2.83 4.99 0.35
CA MET A 16 -4.04 4.29 -0.09
C MET A 16 -3.74 3.40 -1.30
N GLN A 17 -4.67 2.50 -1.63
CA GLN A 17 -4.51 1.61 -2.78
C GLN A 17 -4.27 2.35 -4.11
N ASP A 18 -4.95 3.48 -4.35
CA ASP A 18 -4.79 4.21 -5.62
C ASP A 18 -3.41 4.88 -5.75
N GLU A 19 -2.86 5.37 -4.65
CA GLU A 19 -1.49 5.87 -4.59
C GLU A 19 -0.48 4.75 -4.77
N ALA A 20 -0.68 3.61 -4.10
CA ALA A 20 0.19 2.44 -4.23
C ALA A 20 0.20 1.88 -5.66
N ARG A 21 -0.95 1.90 -6.33
CA ARG A 21 -1.08 1.55 -7.76
C ARG A 21 -0.30 2.48 -8.66
N THR A 22 -0.39 3.79 -8.40
CA THR A 22 0.37 4.81 -9.13
C THR A 22 1.87 4.58 -8.98
N ILE A 23 2.36 4.33 -7.76
CA ILE A 23 3.78 4.05 -7.48
C ILE A 23 4.26 2.79 -8.21
N THR A 24 3.42 1.75 -8.24
CA THR A 24 3.78 0.45 -8.83
C THR A 24 3.49 0.35 -10.34
N GLY A 25 2.88 1.37 -10.94
CA GLY A 25 2.45 1.36 -12.34
C GLY A 25 1.42 0.29 -12.67
N GLN A 26 0.57 -0.10 -11.71
CA GLN A 26 -0.36 -1.22 -11.86
C GLN A 26 -1.80 -0.80 -12.15
N SER A 27 -2.46 -1.57 -13.02
CA SER A 27 -3.92 -1.57 -13.11
C SER A 27 -4.54 -2.01 -11.78
N VAL A 28 -5.84 -1.74 -11.60
CA VAL A 28 -6.60 -2.21 -10.42
C VAL A 28 -6.46 -3.73 -10.26
N SER A 29 -6.67 -4.47 -11.36
CA SER A 29 -6.64 -5.94 -11.35
C SER A 29 -5.25 -6.48 -11.04
N GLY A 30 -4.19 -5.92 -11.63
CA GLY A 30 -2.82 -6.35 -11.39
C GLY A 30 -2.37 -6.10 -9.94
N PHE A 31 -2.75 -4.95 -9.38
CA PHE A 31 -2.49 -4.67 -7.97
C PHE A 31 -3.26 -5.61 -7.05
N ASN A 32 -4.54 -5.84 -7.32
CA ASN A 32 -5.36 -6.79 -6.54
C ASN A 32 -4.80 -8.21 -6.59
N GLN A 33 -4.26 -8.65 -7.74
CA GLN A 33 -3.58 -9.94 -7.85
C GLN A 33 -2.31 -9.99 -6.99
N SER A 34 -1.53 -8.91 -6.98
CA SER A 34 -0.31 -8.79 -6.15
C SER A 34 -0.65 -8.86 -4.66
N VAL A 35 -1.78 -8.25 -4.25
CA VAL A 35 -2.30 -8.36 -2.88
C VAL A 35 -2.78 -9.78 -2.58
N ALA A 36 -3.58 -10.38 -3.47
CA ALA A 36 -4.13 -11.72 -3.28
C ALA A 36 -3.06 -12.82 -3.23
N THR A 37 -1.93 -12.62 -3.92
CA THR A 37 -0.78 -13.54 -3.92
C THR A 37 0.24 -13.25 -2.82
N GLY A 38 -0.03 -12.27 -1.94
CA GLY A 38 0.83 -11.91 -0.83
C GLY A 38 2.12 -11.19 -1.22
N GLN A 39 2.25 -10.74 -2.47
CA GLN A 39 3.40 -9.95 -2.91
C GLN A 39 3.36 -8.50 -2.40
N ILE A 40 2.14 -7.98 -2.18
CA ILE A 40 1.89 -6.71 -1.51
C ILE A 40 1.00 -7.02 -0.31
N VAL A 41 1.44 -6.62 0.88
CA VAL A 41 0.68 -6.83 2.12
C VAL A 41 0.21 -5.49 2.65
N ALA A 42 -1.05 -5.40 3.08
CA ALA A 42 -1.55 -4.20 3.74
C ALA A 42 -0.86 -4.06 5.10
N PHE A 43 -0.36 -2.86 5.40
CA PHE A 43 0.24 -2.56 6.69
C PHE A 43 -0.83 -2.49 7.79
N VAL A 44 -1.97 -1.88 7.47
CA VAL A 44 -3.16 -1.93 8.31
C VAL A 44 -4.40 -2.17 7.45
N GLU A 45 -5.30 -3.00 7.96
CA GLU A 45 -6.60 -3.29 7.36
C GLU A 45 -7.69 -3.19 8.43
N PHE A 46 -8.76 -2.46 8.15
CA PHE A 46 -9.90 -2.33 9.06
C PHE A 46 -11.21 -2.13 8.30
N GLY A 47 -12.33 -2.32 9.01
CA GLY A 47 -13.68 -2.36 8.45
C GLY A 47 -14.20 -3.79 8.36
N GLU A 48 -15.51 -3.99 8.49
CA GLU A 48 -16.13 -5.32 8.44
C GLU A 48 -16.66 -5.63 7.03
N ALA A 49 -17.57 -4.79 6.50
CA ALA A 49 -18.16 -4.96 5.18
C ALA A 49 -17.26 -4.44 4.05
N ARG A 50 -16.64 -3.27 4.24
CA ARG A 50 -15.70 -2.66 3.28
C ARG A 50 -14.36 -2.46 3.96
N LYS A 51 -13.36 -3.24 3.52
CA LYS A 51 -12.00 -3.15 4.04
C LYS A 51 -11.31 -1.90 3.52
N THR A 52 -10.88 -1.03 4.42
CA THR A 52 -9.89 0.02 4.14
C THR A 52 -8.51 -0.57 4.38
N ARG A 53 -7.64 -0.48 3.37
CA ARG A 53 -6.26 -0.94 3.43
C ARG A 53 -5.33 0.24 3.24
N LEU A 54 -4.36 0.37 4.15
CA LEU A 54 -3.23 1.25 3.97
C LEU A 54 -1.96 0.41 3.80
N TYR A 55 -1.08 0.89 2.96
CA TYR A 55 0.18 0.22 2.63
C TYR A 55 1.35 1.09 3.08
N LEU A 56 2.43 0.47 3.53
CA LEU A 56 3.67 1.20 3.77
C LEU A 56 4.26 1.63 2.42
N ARG A 57 4.50 2.94 2.28
CA ARG A 57 5.11 3.54 1.09
C ARG A 57 6.44 2.86 0.75
N SER A 58 7.28 2.60 1.76
CA SER A 58 8.57 1.92 1.59
C SER A 58 8.43 0.56 0.89
N ASP A 59 7.47 -0.23 1.31
CA ASP A 59 7.29 -1.61 0.85
C ASP A 59 6.73 -1.61 -0.57
N ILE A 60 5.83 -0.66 -0.88
CA ILE A 60 5.30 -0.45 -2.21
C ILE A 60 6.41 0.00 -3.18
N GLU A 61 7.26 0.93 -2.77
CA GLU A 61 8.41 1.39 -3.57
C GLU A 61 9.44 0.28 -3.78
N GLU A 62 9.69 -0.54 -2.76
CA GLU A 62 10.57 -1.71 -2.87
C GLU A 62 10.00 -2.76 -3.83
N TYR A 63 8.70 -3.05 -3.72
CA TYR A 63 8.00 -3.91 -4.67
C TYR A 63 8.10 -3.37 -6.10
N ALA A 64 7.86 -2.07 -6.30
CA ALA A 64 7.95 -1.43 -7.62
C ALA A 64 9.34 -1.58 -8.25
N LYS A 65 10.41 -1.45 -7.45
CA LYS A 65 11.80 -1.64 -7.90
C LYS A 65 12.09 -3.09 -8.29
N LYS A 66 11.56 -4.06 -7.54
CA LYS A 66 11.79 -5.50 -7.77
C LYS A 66 10.96 -6.06 -8.91
N LYS A 67 9.84 -5.42 -9.24
CA LYS A 67 8.96 -5.83 -10.33
C LYS A 67 9.70 -5.67 -11.67
N ARG A 68 10.27 -6.77 -12.17
CA ARG A 68 10.84 -6.83 -13.52
C ARG A 68 9.77 -6.42 -14.53
N ILE A 69 9.99 -5.29 -15.20
CA ILE A 69 9.29 -4.95 -16.44
C ILE A 69 9.78 -5.99 -17.46
N ARG A 70 8.88 -6.87 -17.89
CA ARG A 70 9.17 -7.90 -18.87
C ARG A 70 8.69 -7.45 -20.24
#